data_AF-A0A9X3C8W6-F1
#
_entry.id   AF-A0A9X3C8W6-F1
#
_cell.length_a   1.000
_cell.length_b   1.000
_cell.length_c   1.000
_cell.angle_alpha   90.00
_cell.angle_beta   90.00
_cell.angle_gamma   90.00
#
_symmetry.space_group_name_H-M   'P 1'
#
loop_
_entity.id
_entity.type
_entity.pdbx_description
1 polymer ?
#
loop_
_entity_poly.entity_id
_entity_poly.type
_entity_poly.pdbx_seq_one_letter_code
_entity_poly.pdbx_strand_id
1 'polypeptide(L)'
;MKNFTLFFILSFSIQSWSQSDQKMWLQKNKYDLAISYFDKNEFGAAADLFLFAYKIKPDSELGKISKNKFDSLKPVVRKKLIDKLVGTWKMNGNIPSWSQRNLKSDKAENELMIIDPDKISYYLQNNSTKEMKLIKTEEIIFYDSFEKNNHVKEILTSDMRLWSYYIDEYSKNLRAINTGRVTATGKTKIDLDNEEMYYERIN
;
A
#
# COMPACT_ATOMS: atom_id res chain seq x y z
N MET A 1 45.07 9.45 -34.42
CA MET A 1 44.11 9.49 -33.28
C MET A 1 42.65 9.66 -33.69
N LYS A 2 42.30 10.08 -34.93
CA LYS A 2 40.90 10.19 -35.40
C LYS A 2 40.14 8.85 -35.44
N ASN A 3 40.81 7.72 -35.68
CA ASN A 3 40.16 6.41 -35.81
C ASN A 3 39.78 5.75 -34.47
N PHE A 4 40.41 6.18 -33.36
CA PHE A 4 40.11 5.66 -32.02
C PHE A 4 38.84 6.29 -31.42
N THR A 5 38.57 7.55 -31.77
CA THR A 5 37.36 8.26 -31.34
C THR A 5 36.09 7.65 -31.94
N LEU A 6 36.17 7.14 -33.18
CA LEU A 6 35.04 6.49 -33.85
C LEU A 6 34.63 5.17 -33.17
N PHE A 7 35.61 4.37 -32.73
CA PHE A 7 35.37 3.11 -32.01
C PHE A 7 34.73 3.33 -30.63
N PHE A 8 35.14 4.38 -29.91
CA PHE A 8 34.53 4.73 -28.63
C PHE A 8 33.06 5.15 -28.79
N ILE A 9 32.73 5.93 -29.82
CA ILE A 9 31.34 6.37 -30.09
C ILE A 9 30.47 5.18 -30.51
N LEU A 10 30.98 4.28 -31.37
CA LEU A 10 30.23 3.09 -31.81
C LEU A 10 29.90 2.13 -30.65
N SER A 11 30.81 2.03 -29.68
CA SER A 11 30.64 1.15 -28.52
C SER A 11 29.55 1.64 -27.55
N PHE A 12 29.37 2.95 -27.41
CA PHE A 12 28.29 3.55 -26.59
C PHE A 12 26.90 3.40 -27.22
N SER A 13 26.78 3.38 -28.56
CA SER A 13 25.50 3.18 -29.23
C SER A 13 24.94 1.77 -29.05
N ILE A 14 25.79 0.73 -29.03
CA ILE A 14 25.35 -0.67 -28.90
C ILE A 14 24.84 -0.96 -27.49
N GLN A 15 25.46 -0.36 -26.46
CA GLN A 15 25.01 -0.51 -25.07
C GLN A 15 23.61 0.07 -24.82
N SER A 16 23.25 1.16 -25.52
CA SER A 16 21.95 1.82 -25.38
C SER A 16 20.79 0.98 -25.93
N TRP A 17 21.03 0.15 -26.96
CA TRP A 17 20.00 -0.69 -27.58
C TRP A 17 19.68 -1.93 -26.74
N SER A 18 20.71 -2.60 -26.22
CA SER A 18 20.53 -3.76 -25.32
C SER A 18 19.70 -3.43 -24.06
N GLN A 19 19.94 -2.25 -23.47
CA GLN A 19 19.14 -1.80 -22.31
C GLN A 19 17.69 -1.45 -22.66
N SER A 20 17.43 -0.97 -23.88
CA SER A 20 16.06 -0.71 -24.35
C SER A 20 15.29 -2.02 -24.54
N ASP A 21 15.90 -3.04 -25.12
CA ASP A 21 15.27 -4.34 -25.38
C ASP A 21 14.92 -5.06 -24.07
N GLN A 22 15.83 -5.04 -23.08
CA GLN A 22 15.57 -5.61 -21.76
C GLN A 22 14.40 -4.93 -21.04
N LYS A 23 14.31 -3.59 -21.10
CA LYS A 23 13.19 -2.84 -20.50
C LYS A 23 11.87 -3.14 -21.20
N MET A 24 11.86 -3.21 -22.53
CA MET A 24 10.67 -3.57 -23.30
C MET A 24 10.18 -4.98 -22.98
N TRP A 25 11.11 -5.94 -22.92
CA TRP A 25 10.79 -7.32 -22.54
C TRP A 25 10.22 -7.41 -21.12
N LEU A 26 10.86 -6.74 -20.14
CA LEU A 26 10.39 -6.73 -18.76
C LEU A 26 9.00 -6.08 -18.64
N GLN A 27 8.77 -4.97 -19.34
CA GLN A 27 7.47 -4.30 -19.38
C GLN A 27 6.39 -5.24 -19.90
N LYS A 28 6.66 -5.93 -21.02
CA LYS A 28 5.75 -6.92 -21.58
C LYS A 28 5.47 -8.06 -20.61
N ASN A 29 6.51 -8.61 -19.98
CA ASN A 29 6.35 -9.70 -19.02
C ASN A 29 5.47 -9.29 -17.82
N LYS A 30 5.67 -8.09 -17.26
CA LYS A 30 4.84 -7.59 -16.15
C LYS A 30 3.40 -7.31 -16.57
N TYR A 31 3.20 -6.79 -17.78
CA TYR A 31 1.87 -6.59 -18.34
C TYR A 31 1.12 -7.92 -18.54
N ASP A 32 1.77 -8.91 -19.17
CA ASP A 32 1.14 -10.21 -19.43
C ASP A 32 0.81 -10.93 -18.11
N LEU A 33 1.68 -10.82 -17.10
CA LEU A 33 1.40 -11.33 -15.76
C LEU A 33 0.22 -10.60 -15.10
N ALA A 34 0.12 -9.28 -15.25
CA ALA A 34 -1.01 -8.49 -14.75
C ALA A 34 -2.33 -8.95 -15.37
N ILE A 35 -2.35 -9.28 -16.66
CA ILE A 35 -3.50 -9.85 -17.36
C ILE A 35 -3.87 -11.21 -16.74
N SER A 36 -2.91 -12.10 -16.52
CA SER A 36 -3.18 -13.40 -15.88
C SER A 36 -3.82 -13.26 -14.49
N TYR A 37 -3.38 -12.31 -13.67
CA TYR A 37 -4.02 -12.03 -12.37
C TYR A 37 -5.39 -11.39 -12.52
N PHE A 38 -5.58 -10.51 -13.51
CA PHE A 38 -6.87 -9.92 -13.81
C PHE A 38 -7.91 -10.99 -14.17
N ASP A 39 -7.56 -11.94 -15.03
CA ASP A 39 -8.42 -13.03 -15.46
C ASP A 39 -8.81 -13.97 -14.30
N LYS A 40 -7.95 -14.04 -13.27
CA LYS A 40 -8.22 -14.77 -12.01
C LYS A 40 -9.02 -13.96 -10.98
N ASN A 41 -9.47 -12.75 -11.33
CA ASN A 41 -10.13 -11.80 -10.42
C ASN A 41 -9.26 -11.33 -9.23
N GLU A 42 -7.94 -11.47 -9.34
CA GLU A 42 -6.97 -11.02 -8.34
C GLU A 42 -6.59 -9.55 -8.60
N PHE A 43 -7.58 -8.66 -8.55
CA PHE A 43 -7.46 -7.26 -8.99
C PHE A 43 -6.37 -6.45 -8.26
N GLY A 44 -6.08 -6.77 -6.99
CA GLY A 44 -4.99 -6.12 -6.26
C GLY A 44 -3.63 -6.40 -6.89
N ALA A 45 -3.33 -7.68 -7.13
CA ALA A 45 -2.09 -8.10 -7.78
C ALA A 45 -2.00 -7.59 -9.22
N ALA A 46 -3.11 -7.63 -9.96
CA ALA A 46 -3.17 -7.09 -11.32
C ALA A 46 -2.87 -5.58 -11.34
N ALA A 47 -3.47 -4.79 -10.45
CA ALA A 47 -3.23 -3.35 -10.36
C ALA A 47 -1.75 -3.03 -10.06
N ASP A 48 -1.15 -3.71 -9.09
CA ASP A 48 0.26 -3.51 -8.73
C ASP A 48 1.19 -3.82 -9.93
N LEU A 49 0.90 -4.88 -10.69
CA LEU A 49 1.69 -5.26 -11.86
C LEU A 49 1.47 -4.33 -13.06
N PHE A 50 0.25 -3.82 -13.29
CA PHE A 50 0.02 -2.78 -14.31
C PHE A 50 0.76 -1.49 -13.95
N LEU A 51 0.74 -1.07 -12.68
CA LEU A 51 1.52 0.09 -12.23
C LEU A 51 3.02 -0.14 -12.44
N PHE A 52 3.51 -1.35 -12.16
CA PHE A 52 4.90 -1.73 -12.42
C PHE A 52 5.23 -1.62 -13.91
N ALA A 53 4.41 -2.21 -14.79
CA ALA A 53 4.59 -2.17 -16.23
C ALA A 53 4.63 -0.73 -16.77
N TYR A 54 3.73 0.14 -16.29
CA TYR A 54 3.75 1.56 -16.60
C TYR A 54 5.08 2.23 -16.20
N LYS A 55 5.55 2.01 -14.97
CA LYS A 55 6.77 2.64 -14.43
C LYS A 55 8.06 2.26 -15.18
N ILE A 56 8.12 1.12 -15.87
CA ILE A 56 9.33 0.71 -16.61
C ILE A 56 9.61 1.63 -17.80
N LYS A 57 8.58 1.88 -18.63
CA LYS A 57 8.66 2.77 -19.81
C LYS A 57 7.31 3.47 -20.02
N PRO A 58 7.06 4.58 -19.30
CA PRO A 58 5.75 5.26 -19.30
C PRO A 58 5.26 5.68 -20.69
N ASP A 59 6.18 6.11 -21.55
CA ASP A 59 5.86 6.69 -22.85
C ASP A 59 5.57 5.64 -23.95
N SER A 60 5.86 4.36 -23.70
CA SER A 60 5.53 3.30 -24.64
C SER A 60 4.02 3.09 -24.73
N GLU A 61 3.55 2.53 -25.85
CA GLU A 61 2.14 2.16 -26.01
C GLU A 61 1.68 1.24 -24.87
N LEU A 62 2.47 0.23 -24.54
CA LEU A 62 2.18 -0.69 -23.46
C LEU A 62 2.18 0.00 -22.08
N GLY A 63 3.04 1.00 -21.87
CA GLY A 63 3.05 1.84 -20.68
C GLY A 63 1.75 2.61 -20.52
N LYS A 64 1.28 3.26 -21.58
CA LYS A 64 0.01 4.00 -21.60
C LYS A 64 -1.19 3.07 -21.35
N ILE A 65 -1.23 1.91 -22.00
CA ILE A 65 -2.28 0.90 -21.76
C ILE A 65 -2.25 0.42 -20.30
N SER A 66 -1.06 0.14 -19.77
CA SER A 66 -0.89 -0.30 -18.38
C SER A 66 -1.41 0.75 -17.39
N LYS A 67 -1.10 2.03 -17.62
CA LYS A 67 -1.61 3.13 -16.80
C LYS A 67 -3.14 3.16 -16.80
N ASN A 68 -3.77 3.08 -17.97
CA ASN A 68 -5.23 3.11 -18.08
C ASN A 68 -5.88 1.92 -17.36
N LYS A 69 -5.29 0.72 -17.48
CA LYS A 69 -5.77 -0.47 -16.77
C LYS A 69 -5.60 -0.34 -15.25
N PHE A 70 -4.46 0.17 -14.79
CA PHE A 70 -4.23 0.49 -13.38
C PHE A 70 -5.27 1.48 -12.85
N ASP A 71 -5.47 2.61 -13.55
CA ASP A 71 -6.41 3.65 -13.15
C ASP A 71 -7.85 3.11 -13.06
N SER A 72 -8.22 2.18 -13.95
CA SER A 72 -9.53 1.51 -13.94
C SER A 72 -9.70 0.55 -12.76
N LEU A 73 -8.64 -0.15 -12.35
CA LEU A 73 -8.67 -1.10 -11.23
C LEU A 73 -8.52 -0.40 -9.86
N LYS A 74 -7.86 0.74 -9.81
CA LYS A 74 -7.59 1.51 -8.59
C LYS A 74 -8.82 1.70 -7.69
N PRO A 75 -9.97 2.21 -8.17
CA PRO A 75 -11.15 2.36 -7.32
C PRO A 75 -11.73 1.01 -6.86
N VAL A 76 -11.66 -0.04 -7.69
CA VAL A 76 -12.16 -1.38 -7.33
C VAL A 76 -11.34 -1.97 -6.18
N VAL A 77 -10.01 -1.87 -6.26
CA VAL A 77 -9.11 -2.38 -5.22
C VAL A 77 -9.28 -1.61 -3.91
N ARG A 78 -9.38 -0.28 -3.98
CA ARG A 78 -9.60 0.59 -2.82
C ARG A 78 -10.94 0.31 -2.15
N LYS A 79 -12.02 0.22 -2.93
CA LYS A 79 -13.35 -0.14 -2.41
C LYS A 79 -13.34 -1.51 -1.74
N LYS A 80 -12.74 -2.52 -2.38
CA LYS A 80 -12.63 -3.88 -1.80
C LYS A 80 -11.86 -3.89 -0.47
N LEU A 81 -10.85 -3.03 -0.31
CA LEU A 81 -10.16 -2.86 0.96
C LEU A 81 -11.09 -2.25 2.02
N ILE A 82 -11.77 -1.14 1.70
CA ILE A 82 -12.68 -0.47 2.64
C ILE A 82 -13.82 -1.39 3.05
N ASP A 83 -14.47 -2.06 2.10
CA ASP A 83 -15.53 -3.04 2.37
C ASP A 83 -15.08 -4.12 3.37
N LYS A 84 -13.79 -4.50 3.32
CA LYS A 84 -13.20 -5.43 4.29
C LYS A 84 -12.88 -4.77 5.62
N LEU A 85 -12.45 -3.51 5.64
CA LEU A 85 -12.03 -2.80 6.87
C LEU A 85 -13.19 -2.30 7.71
N VAL A 86 -14.34 -1.97 7.09
CA VAL A 86 -15.51 -1.45 7.80
C VAL A 86 -15.89 -2.39 8.95
N GLY A 87 -16.10 -1.82 10.14
CA GLY A 87 -16.39 -2.54 11.36
C GLY A 87 -15.75 -1.94 12.61
N THR A 88 -15.95 -2.61 13.74
CA THR A 88 -15.38 -2.18 15.03
C THR A 88 -14.20 -3.07 15.42
N TRP A 89 -13.08 -2.41 15.72
CA TRP A 89 -11.80 -3.04 16.00
C TRP A 89 -11.32 -2.66 17.39
N LYS A 90 -10.92 -3.64 18.19
CA LYS A 90 -10.28 -3.42 19.48
C LYS A 90 -8.78 -3.56 19.33
N MET A 91 -8.02 -2.56 19.79
CA MET A 91 -6.56 -2.63 19.74
C MET A 91 -6.06 -3.68 20.72
N ASN A 92 -5.23 -4.61 20.23
CA ASN A 92 -4.60 -5.65 21.05
C ASN A 92 -3.10 -5.37 21.28
N GLY A 93 -2.54 -4.31 20.67
CA GLY A 93 -1.20 -3.80 20.99
C GLY A 93 -0.40 -3.36 19.76
N ASN A 94 0.91 -3.21 19.95
CA ASN A 94 1.89 -2.86 18.92
C ASN A 94 2.82 -4.04 18.54
N ILE A 95 2.50 -5.24 19.02
CA ILE A 95 3.20 -6.48 18.69
C ILE A 95 2.18 -7.55 18.26
N PRO A 96 2.54 -8.46 17.33
CA PRO A 96 1.61 -9.46 16.84
C PRO A 96 1.07 -10.35 17.96
N SER A 97 -0.21 -10.72 17.88
CA SER A 97 -0.91 -11.52 18.91
C SER A 97 -0.22 -12.84 19.25
N TRP A 98 0.37 -13.54 18.29
CA TRP A 98 1.14 -14.78 18.52
C TRP A 98 2.43 -14.58 19.34
N SER A 99 2.96 -13.36 19.40
CA SER A 99 4.15 -13.00 20.18
C SER A 99 3.82 -12.52 21.59
N GLN A 100 2.55 -12.26 21.87
CA GLN A 100 2.05 -11.82 23.18
C GLN A 100 1.97 -13.00 24.15
N ARG A 101 3.11 -13.36 24.77
CA ARG A 101 3.08 -14.31 25.89
C ARG A 101 2.52 -13.61 27.14
N ASN A 102 1.29 -13.95 27.51
CA ASN A 102 0.67 -13.65 28.82
C ASN A 102 0.59 -12.16 29.24
N LEU A 103 0.41 -11.23 28.31
CA LEU A 103 0.12 -9.83 28.66
C LEU A 103 -1.39 -9.65 28.84
N LYS A 104 -1.93 -10.04 30.00
CA LYS A 104 -3.25 -9.56 30.40
C LYS A 104 -3.12 -8.06 30.69
N SER A 105 -3.66 -7.25 29.78
CA SER A 105 -3.76 -5.81 29.96
C SER A 105 -4.93 -5.50 30.89
N ASP A 106 -4.65 -5.29 32.18
CA ASP A 106 -5.60 -4.74 33.17
C ASP A 106 -5.88 -3.25 32.95
N LYS A 107 -5.88 -2.79 31.69
CA LYS A 107 -6.23 -1.40 31.36
C LYS A 107 -7.66 -1.12 31.80
N ALA A 108 -7.88 0.01 32.46
CA ALA A 108 -9.23 0.46 32.82
C ALA A 108 -10.10 0.80 31.59
N GLU A 109 -9.46 1.05 30.45
CA GLU A 109 -10.09 1.45 29.20
C GLU A 109 -9.59 0.60 28.03
N ASN A 110 -10.49 0.27 27.09
CA ASN A 110 -10.13 -0.31 25.80
C ASN A 110 -9.92 0.78 24.76
N GLU A 111 -8.90 0.62 23.92
CA GLU A 111 -8.72 1.43 22.73
C GLU A 111 -9.47 0.78 21.56
N LEU A 112 -10.42 1.52 20.98
CA LEU A 112 -11.27 1.07 19.88
C LEU A 112 -11.03 1.92 18.63
N MET A 113 -11.11 1.28 17.47
CA MET A 113 -11.11 1.90 16.16
C MET A 113 -12.37 1.47 15.40
N ILE A 114 -13.21 2.44 15.05
CA ILE A 114 -14.41 2.23 14.24
C ILE A 114 -14.09 2.73 12.84
N ILE A 115 -14.19 1.85 11.85
CA ILE A 115 -13.98 2.19 10.45
C ILE A 115 -15.35 2.23 9.76
N ASP A 116 -15.70 3.41 9.26
CA ASP A 116 -16.82 3.66 8.37
C ASP A 116 -16.31 3.75 6.92
N PRO A 117 -17.19 3.79 5.90
CA PRO A 117 -16.76 3.83 4.49
C PRO A 117 -15.87 5.02 4.11
N ASP A 118 -15.96 6.13 4.83
CA ASP A 118 -15.31 7.40 4.54
C ASP A 118 -14.38 7.91 5.65
N LYS A 119 -14.39 7.30 6.83
CA LYS A 119 -13.62 7.77 8.00
C LYS A 119 -13.22 6.66 8.95
N ILE A 120 -12.20 6.94 9.76
CA ILE A 120 -11.73 6.11 10.86
C ILE A 120 -11.84 6.92 12.14
N SER A 121 -12.56 6.41 13.14
CA SER A 121 -12.73 7.07 14.44
C SER A 121 -12.13 6.24 15.57
N TYR A 122 -11.38 6.87 16.44
CA TYR A 122 -10.67 6.26 17.55
C TYR A 122 -11.31 6.65 18.88
N TYR A 123 -11.58 5.67 19.73
CA TYR A 123 -12.26 5.85 21.01
C TYR A 123 -11.50 5.19 22.16
N LEU A 124 -11.65 5.76 23.36
CA LEU A 124 -11.40 5.06 24.62
C LEU A 124 -12.75 4.61 25.19
N GLN A 125 -12.88 3.32 25.50
CA GLN A 125 -14.07 2.77 26.13
C GLN A 125 -13.76 2.34 27.55
N ASN A 126 -14.47 2.88 28.53
CA ASN A 126 -14.37 2.44 29.92
C ASN A 126 -14.82 0.98 30.07
N ASN A 127 -14.00 0.13 30.67
CA ASN A 127 -14.28 -1.29 30.77
C ASN A 127 -15.48 -1.62 31.66
N SER A 128 -15.74 -0.80 32.68
CA SER A 128 -16.81 -0.99 33.65
C SER A 128 -18.12 -0.38 33.18
N THR A 129 -18.11 0.89 32.74
CA THR A 129 -19.33 1.63 32.38
C THR A 129 -19.73 1.46 30.91
N LYS A 130 -18.81 0.97 30.07
CA LYS A 130 -18.93 0.93 28.60
C LYS A 130 -19.08 2.29 27.92
N GLU A 131 -18.90 3.38 28.66
CA GLU A 131 -18.89 4.74 28.14
C GLU A 131 -17.75 4.91 27.13
N MET A 132 -18.05 5.54 25.99
CA MET A 132 -17.10 5.78 24.91
C MET A 132 -16.73 7.26 24.84
N LYS A 133 -15.43 7.55 24.83
CA LYS A 133 -14.86 8.87 24.62
C LYS A 133 -14.15 8.91 23.28
N LEU A 134 -14.62 9.76 22.37
CA LEU A 134 -13.97 10.00 21.07
C LEU A 134 -12.62 10.71 21.29
N ILE A 135 -11.56 10.17 20.68
CA ILE A 135 -10.19 10.71 20.75
C ILE A 135 -9.83 11.44 19.47
N LYS A 136 -10.10 10.81 18.31
CA LYS A 136 -9.73 11.34 17.01
C LYS A 136 -10.63 10.77 15.92
N THR A 137 -10.86 11.53 14.87
CA THR A 137 -11.43 11.04 13.61
C THR A 137 -10.50 11.44 12.47
N GLU A 138 -10.28 10.52 11.54
CA GLU A 138 -9.51 10.70 10.31
C GLU A 138 -10.42 10.43 9.12
N GLU A 139 -10.33 11.25 8.07
CA GLU A 139 -10.93 10.94 6.78
C GLU A 139 -10.10 9.85 6.07
N ILE A 140 -10.77 8.95 5.35
CA ILE A 140 -10.09 7.93 4.53
C ILE A 140 -9.66 8.56 3.21
N ILE A 141 -8.44 9.07 3.19
CA ILE A 141 -7.82 9.64 1.99
C ILE A 141 -6.74 8.69 1.50
N PHE A 142 -6.91 8.13 0.30
CA PHE A 142 -5.86 7.29 -0.30
C PHE A 142 -4.73 8.13 -0.90
N TYR A 143 -3.49 7.72 -0.66
CA TYR A 143 -2.33 8.37 -1.27
C TYR A 143 -2.27 8.08 -2.78
N ASP A 144 -2.29 9.15 -3.58
CA ASP A 144 -2.39 9.06 -5.05
C ASP A 144 -1.20 9.74 -5.71
N SER A 145 -0.03 9.08 -5.66
CA SER A 145 1.20 9.52 -6.32
C SER A 145 1.76 8.42 -7.24
N PHE A 146 2.35 8.77 -8.38
CA PHE A 146 3.04 7.80 -9.24
C PHE A 146 4.51 7.57 -8.85
N GLU A 147 4.92 8.06 -7.68
CA GLU A 147 6.27 7.88 -7.13
C GLU A 147 6.72 6.40 -7.09
N LYS A 148 8.05 6.21 -7.12
CA LYS A 148 8.70 4.90 -7.25
C LYS A 148 8.19 3.86 -6.24
N ASN A 149 7.67 4.28 -5.09
CA ASN A 149 7.23 3.40 -3.99
C ASN A 149 5.76 3.61 -3.56
N ASN A 150 4.87 4.06 -4.45
CA ASN A 150 3.44 4.15 -4.10
C ASN A 150 2.76 2.77 -4.08
N HIS A 151 1.99 2.50 -3.03
CA HIS A 151 1.08 1.37 -2.93
C HIS A 151 -0.37 1.86 -3.08
N VAL A 152 -1.15 1.18 -3.93
CA VAL A 152 -2.51 1.63 -4.30
C VAL A 152 -3.50 1.74 -3.12
N LYS A 153 -3.16 1.10 -1.99
CA LYS A 153 -3.97 0.92 -0.78
C LYS A 153 -3.52 1.75 0.42
N GLU A 154 -2.49 2.59 0.29
CA GLU A 154 -2.02 3.42 1.41
C GLU A 154 -3.01 4.54 1.72
N ILE A 155 -3.35 4.69 3.00
CA ILE A 155 -4.21 5.75 3.53
C ILE A 155 -3.31 6.82 4.17
N LEU A 156 -3.54 8.07 3.80
CA LEU A 156 -2.86 9.26 4.33
C LEU A 156 -3.65 9.81 5.51
N THR A 157 -3.02 9.92 6.67
CA THR A 157 -3.59 10.54 7.86
C THR A 157 -3.27 12.03 7.95
N SER A 158 -4.03 12.77 8.76
CA SER A 158 -3.87 14.22 8.97
C SER A 158 -2.48 14.67 9.43
N ASP A 159 -1.69 13.79 10.04
CA ASP A 159 -0.31 14.04 10.46
C ASP A 159 0.76 13.70 9.40
N MET A 160 0.29 13.46 8.16
CA MET A 160 1.05 13.13 6.96
C MET A 160 1.69 11.74 6.97
N ARG A 161 1.22 10.81 7.82
CA ARG A 161 1.68 9.42 7.81
C ARG A 161 0.90 8.57 6.80
N LEU A 162 1.56 7.54 6.28
CA LEU A 162 0.98 6.60 5.32
C LEU A 162 0.79 5.25 6.00
N TRP A 163 -0.45 4.79 6.06
CA TRP A 163 -0.81 3.53 6.69
C TRP A 163 -1.27 2.50 5.67
N SER A 164 -0.74 1.29 5.77
CA SER A 164 -1.23 0.12 5.05
C SER A 164 -1.93 -0.83 6.01
N TYR A 165 -3.10 -1.30 5.61
CA TYR A 165 -3.95 -2.17 6.42
C TYR A 165 -4.05 -3.56 5.79
N TYR A 166 -3.84 -4.59 6.62
CA TYR A 166 -3.87 -5.99 6.22
C TYR A 166 -4.77 -6.76 7.19
N ILE A 167 -5.79 -7.43 6.63
CA ILE A 167 -6.64 -8.32 7.40
C ILE A 167 -6.18 -9.75 7.13
N ASP A 168 -5.85 -10.47 8.19
CA ASP A 168 -5.73 -11.91 8.15
C ASP A 168 -7.14 -12.51 8.21
N GLU A 169 -7.55 -13.16 7.12
CA GLU A 169 -8.89 -13.73 6.99
C GLU A 169 -9.13 -14.91 7.95
N TYR A 170 -8.07 -15.57 8.43
CA TYR A 170 -8.18 -16.70 9.36
C TYR A 170 -8.32 -16.22 10.80
N SER A 171 -7.42 -15.34 11.24
CA SER A 171 -7.40 -14.87 12.62
C SER A 171 -8.34 -13.68 12.87
N LYS A 172 -8.93 -13.11 11.82
CA LYS A 172 -9.73 -11.87 11.85
C LYS A 172 -8.99 -10.70 12.51
N ASN A 173 -7.66 -10.75 12.49
CA ASN A 173 -6.80 -9.71 13.01
C ASN A 173 -6.50 -8.70 11.91
N LEU A 174 -6.55 -7.43 12.28
CA LEU A 174 -6.11 -6.32 11.44
C LEU A 174 -4.73 -5.89 11.89
N ARG A 175 -3.79 -5.87 10.95
CA ARG A 175 -2.47 -5.29 11.10
C ARG A 175 -2.41 -3.99 10.32
N ALA A 176 -2.18 -2.89 11.01
CA ALA A 176 -1.90 -1.59 10.43
C ALA A 176 -0.39 -1.32 10.53
N ILE A 177 0.22 -0.91 9.42
CA ILE A 177 1.67 -0.66 9.32
C ILE A 177 1.88 0.76 8.81
N ASN A 178 2.65 1.55 9.56
CA ASN A 178 3.12 2.84 9.10
C ASN A 178 4.22 2.64 8.07
N THR A 179 3.90 2.90 6.80
CA THR A 179 4.75 2.67 5.64
C THR A 179 5.64 3.86 5.27
N GLY A 180 5.38 5.03 5.87
CA GLY A 180 6.14 6.23 5.56
C GLY A 180 5.44 7.52 5.94
N ARG A 181 6.05 8.63 5.54
CA ARG A 181 5.53 9.98 5.74
C ARG A 181 5.61 10.78 4.46
N VAL A 182 4.59 11.58 4.17
CA VAL A 182 4.61 12.54 3.07
C VAL A 182 5.28 13.83 3.56
N THR A 183 6.25 14.31 2.79
CA THR A 183 6.99 15.55 3.04
C THR A 183 6.96 16.45 1.80
N ALA A 184 7.50 17.65 1.91
CA ALA A 184 7.61 18.58 0.76
C ALA A 184 8.40 17.99 -0.42
N THR A 185 9.29 17.02 -0.18
CA THR A 185 10.12 16.38 -1.23
C THR A 185 9.55 15.05 -1.72
N GLY A 186 8.36 14.65 -1.24
CA GLY A 186 7.70 13.39 -1.57
C GLY A 186 7.63 12.42 -0.39
N LYS A 187 7.40 11.14 -0.69
CA LYS A 187 7.27 10.07 0.31
C LYS A 187 8.63 9.67 0.89
N THR A 188 8.80 9.81 2.20
CA THR A 188 9.88 9.21 2.97
C THR A 188 9.44 7.83 3.45
N LYS A 189 10.15 6.78 3.02
CA LYS A 189 9.89 5.40 3.46
C LYS A 189 10.49 5.17 4.85
N ILE A 190 9.83 4.35 5.64
CA ILE A 190 10.43 3.76 6.84
C ILE A 190 11.03 2.42 6.42
N ASP A 191 12.36 2.35 6.37
CA ASP A 191 13.08 1.18 5.86
C ASP A 191 13.35 0.09 6.91
N LEU A 192 13.32 0.45 8.20
CA LEU A 192 13.49 -0.44 9.34
C LEU A 192 12.57 0.02 10.47
N ASP A 193 12.02 -0.94 11.23
CA ASP A 193 11.23 -0.71 12.45
C ASP A 193 9.96 0.13 12.24
N ASN A 194 9.14 -0.30 11.28
CA ASN A 194 7.84 0.31 11.03
C ASN A 194 6.98 0.26 12.31
N GLU A 195 6.33 1.39 12.63
CA GLU A 195 5.30 1.40 13.67
C GLU A 195 4.13 0.51 13.21
N GLU A 196 3.76 -0.46 14.04
CA GLU A 196 2.69 -1.40 13.76
C GLU A 196 1.65 -1.38 14.87
N MET A 197 0.39 -1.50 14.46
CA MET A 197 -0.75 -1.63 15.37
C MET A 197 -1.55 -2.86 14.98
N TYR A 198 -1.96 -3.59 15.99
CA TYR A 198 -2.71 -4.82 15.83
C TYR A 198 -4.09 -4.65 16.49
N TYR A 199 -5.10 -5.17 15.80
CA TYR A 199 -6.48 -5.09 16.24
C TYR A 199 -7.23 -6.40 16.01
N GLU A 200 -8.24 -6.61 16.85
CA GLU A 200 -9.19 -7.72 16.76
C GLU A 200 -10.57 -7.19 16.43
N ARG A 201 -11.27 -7.84 15.50
CA ARG A 201 -12.65 -7.48 15.19
C ARG A 201 -13.56 -7.92 16.34
N ILE A 202 -14.36 -6.99 16.85
CA ILE A 202 -15.31 -7.27 17.94
C ILE A 202 -16.79 -7.22 17.50
N ASN A 203 -17.08 -6.72 16.31
CA ASN A 203 -18.37 -6.80 15.62
C ASN A 203 -18.15 -6.76 14.10
#